data_AF-A0A1C7DHE1-F1
#
_entry.id   AF-A0A1C7DHE1-F1
#
_cell.length_a   1.000
_cell.length_b   1.000
_cell.length_c   1.000
_cell.angle_alpha   90.00
_cell.angle_beta   90.00
_cell.angle_gamma   90.00
#
_symmetry.space_group_name_H-M   'P 1'
#
loop_
_entity.id
_entity.type
_entity.pdbx_description
1 polymer ?
#
loop_
_entity_poly.entity_id
_entity_poly.type
_entity_poly.pdbx_seq_one_letter_code
_entity_poly.pdbx_strand_id
1 'polypeptide(L)'
;MEQKLAVTNDIVFFAFKYALGSRSDIPVLVIDTIKENINRIKDFDLRKYIREIYEYRNSGMMTDETTWLDFADYLQEELRSRE
;
A
#
# COMPACT_ATOMS: atom_id res chain seq x y z
N MET A 1 25.38 6.54 9.84
CA MET A 1 24.21 6.14 10.65
C MET A 1 23.00 6.65 9.91
N GLU A 2 22.25 5.79 9.23
CA GLU A 2 21.03 6.19 8.53
C GLU A 2 20.02 6.69 9.57
N GLN A 3 19.62 7.95 9.47
CA GLN A 3 18.53 8.47 10.26
C GLN A 3 17.24 7.86 9.72
N LYS A 4 16.70 6.84 10.42
CA LYS A 4 15.34 6.36 10.16
C LYS A 4 14.37 7.47 10.55
N LEU A 5 13.90 8.22 9.56
CA LEU A 5 12.78 9.15 9.74
C LEU A 5 11.55 8.34 10.15
N ALA A 6 11.03 8.60 11.35
CA ALA A 6 9.74 8.07 11.75
C ALA A 6 8.66 8.85 10.98
N VAL A 7 8.01 8.17 10.03
CA VAL A 7 6.96 8.74 9.18
C VAL A 7 5.60 8.26 9.70
N THR A 8 4.63 9.16 9.82
CA THR A 8 3.27 8.80 10.25
C THR A 8 2.55 8.00 9.16
N ASN A 9 1.61 7.13 9.55
CA ASN A 9 0.82 6.35 8.59
C ASN A 9 0.12 7.23 7.54
N ASP A 10 -0.27 8.46 7.89
CA ASP A 10 -0.90 9.39 6.95
C ASP A 10 0.02 9.78 5.78
N ILE A 11 1.32 9.94 6.04
CA ILE A 11 2.30 10.28 5.00
C ILE A 11 2.55 9.06 4.10
N VAL A 12 2.65 7.86 4.69
CA VAL A 12 2.76 6.61 3.91
C VAL A 12 1.52 6.40 3.04
N PHE A 13 0.35 6.67 3.60
CA PHE A 13 -0.92 6.58 2.89
C PHE A 13 -1.01 7.59 1.74
N PHE A 14 -0.48 8.80 1.93
CA PHE A 14 -0.39 9.80 0.87
C PHE A 14 0.54 9.36 -0.26
N ALA A 15 1.72 8.83 0.06
CA ALA A 15 2.66 8.29 -0.92
C ALA A 15 2.04 7.13 -1.71
N PHE A 16 1.30 6.25 -1.03
CA PHE A 16 0.52 5.18 -1.65
C PHE A 16 -0.54 5.71 -2.62
N LYS A 17 -1.34 6.71 -2.24
CA LYS A 17 -2.33 7.31 -3.14
C LYS A 17 -1.70 7.92 -4.39
N TYR A 18 -0.55 8.57 -4.21
CA TYR A 18 0.21 9.10 -5.33
C TYR A 18 0.72 7.98 -6.26
N ALA A 19 1.23 6.88 -5.68
CA ALA A 19 1.75 5.74 -6.42
C ALA A 19 0.67 5.02 -7.25
N LEU A 20 -0.57 4.91 -6.76
CA LEU A 20 -1.68 4.25 -7.45
C LEU A 20 -1.93 4.79 -8.87
N GLY A 21 -1.71 6.09 -9.08
CA GLY A 21 -1.87 6.75 -10.38
C GLY A 21 -0.58 6.96 -11.17
N SER A 22 0.55 6.44 -10.69
CA SER A 22 1.87 6.74 -11.25
C SER A 22 2.32 5.68 -12.26
N ARG A 23 2.76 6.13 -13.45
CA ARG A 23 3.29 5.28 -14.55
C ARG A 23 4.79 4.95 -14.44
N SER A 24 5.37 5.05 -13.25
CA SER A 24 6.82 4.86 -13.02
C SER A 24 7.07 3.73 -12.02
N ASP A 25 8.32 3.48 -11.64
CA ASP A 25 8.71 2.43 -10.67
C ASP A 25 8.29 2.74 -9.21
N ILE A 26 7.56 3.84 -8.98
CA ILE A 26 7.11 4.30 -7.66
C ILE A 26 6.19 3.29 -6.94
N PRO A 27 5.25 2.56 -7.60
CA PRO A 27 4.45 1.52 -6.96
C PRO A 27 5.28 0.49 -6.21
N VAL A 28 6.36 -0.03 -6.83
CA VAL A 28 7.22 -1.06 -6.23
C VAL A 28 7.86 -0.53 -4.93
N LEU A 29 8.47 0.67 -4.99
CA LEU A 29 9.10 1.29 -3.83
C LEU A 29 8.12 1.46 -2.65
N VAL A 30 6.90 1.93 -2.95
CA VAL A 30 5.90 2.19 -1.91
C VAL A 30 5.34 0.88 -1.35
N ILE A 31 5.09 -0.11 -2.19
CA ILE A 31 4.64 -1.44 -1.76
C ILE A 31 5.67 -2.07 -0.83
N ASP A 32 6.95 -2.07 -1.22
CA ASP A 32 8.02 -2.64 -0.40
C ASP A 32 8.17 -1.92 0.94
N THR A 33 8.08 -0.58 0.93
CA THR A 33 8.10 0.22 2.16
C THR A 33 6.95 -0.15 3.11
N ILE A 34 5.75 -0.37 2.57
CA ILE A 34 4.58 -0.79 3.36
C ILE A 34 4.79 -2.21 3.91
N LYS A 35 5.26 -3.15 3.07
CA LYS A 35 5.56 -4.53 3.48
C LYS A 35 6.61 -4.59 4.60
N GLU A 36 7.68 -3.81 4.51
CA GLU A 36 8.72 -3.72 5.55
C GLU A 36 8.21 -3.22 6.90
N ASN A 37 7.13 -2.43 6.89
CA ASN A 37 6.54 -1.83 8.08
C ASN A 37 5.19 -2.43 8.45
N ILE A 38 4.80 -3.54 7.83
CA ILE A 38 3.45 -4.10 7.91
C ILE A 38 2.99 -4.32 9.36
N ASN A 39 3.86 -4.85 10.21
CA ASN A 39 3.62 -5.12 11.64
C ASN A 39 3.32 -3.86 12.48
N ARG A 40 3.63 -2.67 11.96
CA ARG A 40 3.37 -1.38 12.63
C ARG A 40 2.10 -0.71 12.14
N ILE A 41 1.51 -1.20 11.06
CA ILE A 41 0.30 -0.65 10.46
C ILE A 41 -0.90 -1.33 11.11
N LYS A 42 -1.88 -0.53 11.54
CA LYS A 42 -3.09 -1.05 12.19
C LYS A 42 -4.00 -1.72 11.16
N ASP A 43 -4.80 -2.68 11.60
CA ASP A 43 -5.73 -3.42 10.72
C ASP A 43 -6.71 -2.49 10.01
N PHE A 44 -7.15 -1.43 10.69
CA PHE A 44 -7.97 -0.37 10.10
C PHE A 44 -7.30 0.27 8.88
N ASP A 45 -6.00 0.56 8.97
CA ASP A 45 -5.23 1.16 7.88
C ASP A 45 -4.99 0.14 6.75
N LEU A 46 -4.73 -1.14 7.06
CA LEU A 46 -4.64 -2.20 6.05
C LEU A 46 -5.93 -2.33 5.22
N ARG A 47 -7.09 -2.34 5.89
CA ARG A 47 -8.40 -2.34 5.23
C ARG A 47 -8.59 -1.10 4.36
N LYS A 48 -8.06 0.05 4.78
CA LYS A 48 -8.08 1.30 3.99
C LYS A 48 -7.25 1.17 2.73
N TYR A 49 -6.03 0.62 2.79
CA TYR A 49 -5.20 0.37 1.61
C TYR A 49 -5.92 -0.53 0.60
N ILE A 50 -6.45 -1.67 1.06
CA ILE A 50 -7.19 -2.62 0.20
C ILE A 50 -8.37 -1.93 -0.48
N ARG A 51 -9.18 -1.16 0.27
CA ARG A 51 -10.32 -0.44 -0.30
C ARG A 51 -9.89 0.51 -1.41
N GLU A 52 -8.84 1.29 -1.18
CA GLU A 52 -8.38 2.30 -2.14
C GLU A 52 -7.79 1.66 -3.42
N ILE A 53 -7.15 0.49 -3.31
CA ILE A 53 -6.72 -0.30 -4.50
C ILE A 53 -7.94 -0.63 -5.36
N TYR A 54 -8.99 -1.21 -4.78
CA TYR A 54 -10.18 -1.58 -5.54
C TYR A 54 -10.99 -0.38 -6.04
N GLU A 55 -11.09 0.70 -5.26
CA GLU A 55 -11.73 1.95 -5.70
C GLU A 55 -10.97 2.56 -6.89
N TYR A 56 -9.64 2.59 -6.84
CA TYR A 56 -8.84 3.13 -7.93
C TYR A 56 -8.86 2.24 -9.18
N ARG A 57 -8.86 0.91 -9.00
CA ARG A 57 -9.07 -0.04 -10.09
C ARG A 57 -10.37 0.24 -10.86
N ASN A 58 -11.46 0.48 -10.14
CA ASN A 58 -12.76 0.76 -10.75
C ASN A 58 -12.79 2.07 -11.55
N SER A 59 -11.81 2.96 -11.37
CA SER A 59 -11.66 4.18 -12.17
C SER A 59 -11.11 3.92 -13.59
N GLY A 60 -10.52 2.75 -13.84
CA GLY A 60 -9.86 2.42 -15.11
C GLY A 60 -8.53 3.15 -15.34
N MET A 61 -8.02 3.91 -14.36
CA MET A 61 -6.77 4.66 -14.45
C MET A 61 -5.57 3.95 -13.81
N MET A 62 -5.81 2.77 -13.21
CA MET A 62 -4.77 2.01 -12.53
C MET A 62 -3.72 1.54 -13.53
N THR A 63 -2.48 1.90 -13.24
CA THR A 63 -1.31 1.41 -13.95
C THR A 63 -0.73 0.24 -13.18
N ASP A 64 -0.31 -0.80 -13.91
CA ASP A 64 0.23 -2.02 -13.31
C ASP A 64 -0.76 -2.70 -12.34
N GLU A 65 -1.98 -2.97 -12.84
CA GLU A 65 -3.09 -3.55 -12.07
C GLU A 65 -2.71 -4.86 -11.37
N THR A 66 -1.93 -5.72 -12.03
CA THR A 66 -1.48 -6.99 -11.44
C THR A 66 -0.68 -6.77 -10.17
N THR A 67 0.32 -5.88 -10.19
CA THR A 67 1.14 -5.56 -9.01
C THR A 67 0.31 -5.05 -7.83
N TRP A 68 -0.69 -4.19 -8.10
CA TRP A 68 -1.56 -3.67 -7.06
C TRP A 68 -2.54 -4.72 -6.51
N LEU A 69 -3.05 -5.60 -7.37
CA LEU A 69 -3.93 -6.69 -6.94
C LEU A 69 -3.18 -7.74 -6.12
N ASP A 70 -1.97 -8.13 -6.55
CA ASP A 70 -1.08 -9.01 -5.77
C ASP A 70 -0.77 -8.40 -4.40
N PHE A 71 -0.59 -7.08 -4.35
CA PHE A 71 -0.41 -6.38 -3.07
C PHE A 71 -1.68 -6.38 -2.22
N ALA A 72 -2.86 -6.20 -2.82
CA ALA A 72 -4.12 -6.30 -2.09
C ALA A 72 -4.34 -7.70 -1.48
N ASP A 73 -3.99 -8.75 -2.23
CA ASP A 73 -4.07 -10.14 -1.76
C ASP A 73 -3.11 -10.37 -0.59
N TYR A 74 -1.87 -9.88 -0.69
CA TYR A 74 -0.92 -9.89 0.43
C TYR A 74 -1.48 -9.21 1.69
N LEU A 75 -2.12 -8.04 1.54
CA LEU A 75 -2.71 -7.32 2.68
C LEU A 75 -3.91 -8.08 3.29
N GLN A 76 -4.66 -8.82 2.47
CA GLN A 76 -5.74 -9.67 2.97
C GLN A 76 -5.20 -10.88 3.76
N GLU A 77 -4.13 -11.51 3.29
CA GLU A 77 -3.45 -12.59 4.01
C GLU A 77 -2.90 -12.10 5.34
N GLU A 78 -2.29 -10.92 5.36
CA GLU A 78 -1.79 -10.28 6.58
C GLU A 78 -2.91 -9.95 7.57
N LEU A 79 -4.07 -9.50 7.11
CA LEU A 79 -5.22 -9.30 8.00
C LEU A 79 -5.72 -10.62 8.59
N ARG A 80 -5.77 -11.69 7.79
CA ARG A 80 -6.18 -13.02 8.24
C ARG A 80 -5.20 -13.63 9.23
N SER A 81 -3.91 -13.34 9.13
CA SER A 81 -2.89 -13.87 10.03
C SER A 81 -2.91 -13.23 11.43
N ARG A 82 -3.57 -12.07 11.56
CA ARG A 82 -3.75 -11.32 12.82
C ARG A 82 -5.01 -11.69 13.58
N GLU A 83 -5.97 -12.32 12.91
CA GLU A 83 -7.22 -12.84 13.48
C GLU A 83 -7.00 -14.21 14.17
#